data_AF-A0A6H0TLJ1-F1
#
_entry.id   AF-A0A6H0TLJ1-F1
#
_cell.length_a   1.000
_cell.length_b   1.000
_cell.length_c   1.000
_cell.angle_alpha   90.00
_cell.angle_beta   90.00
_cell.angle_gamma   90.00
#
_symmetry.space_group_name_H-M   'P 1'
#
loop_
_entity.id
_entity.type
_entity.pdbx_description
1 polymer ?
#
loop_
_entity_poly.entity_id
_entity_poly.type
_entity_poly.pdbx_seq_one_letter_code
_entity_poly.pdbx_strand_id
1 'polypeptide(L)'
;MNLYLLSPEVAGGHGEHTVYGNEKSIGAEGISGKVQFLHYEFYGWLGDDLLESTPCFIVSEKLKNALLSSELKDFRLEECLISLSEEFQELYPNKELPDFWRLIPLGTVNYENGNYSEWSGHQFCLTPRGDLILTEEVLSFLKSFALKYCDISALENIN
;
A
#
# COMPACT_ATOMS: atom_id res chain seq x y z
N MET A 1 -11.34 -18.08 6.72
CA MET A 1 -11.00 -16.67 6.51
C MET A 1 -10.30 -16.60 5.16
N ASN A 2 -10.76 -15.74 4.25
CA ASN A 2 -10.17 -15.62 2.93
C ASN A 2 -9.15 -14.47 2.92
N LEU A 3 -7.99 -14.70 2.32
CA LEU A 3 -6.98 -13.69 2.08
C LEU A 3 -6.87 -13.39 0.59
N TYR A 4 -6.52 -12.15 0.28
CA TYR A 4 -6.40 -11.65 -1.08
C TYR A 4 -5.07 -10.92 -1.25
N LEU A 5 -4.33 -11.27 -2.29
CA LEU A 5 -3.22 -10.47 -2.79
C LEU A 5 -3.78 -9.31 -3.58
N LEU A 6 -3.37 -8.10 -3.23
CA LEU A 6 -3.63 -6.89 -4.00
C LEU A 6 -2.33 -6.44 -4.67
N SER A 7 -2.43 -6.13 -5.96
CA SER A 7 -1.40 -5.43 -6.71
C SER A 7 -2.00 -4.11 -7.18
N PRO A 8 -1.89 -3.03 -6.37
CA PRO A 8 -2.45 -1.73 -6.68
C PRO A 8 -1.84 -1.08 -7.93
N GLU A 9 -2.46 0.00 -8.37
CA GLU A 9 -1.90 0.85 -9.41
C GLU A 9 -0.50 1.35 -9.00
N VAL A 10 0.48 1.27 -9.91
CA VAL A 10 1.80 1.89 -9.75
C VAL A 10 1.80 3.21 -10.50
N ALA A 11 1.56 4.29 -9.77
CA ALA A 11 1.39 5.65 -10.29
C ALA A 11 2.70 6.48 -10.24
N GLY A 12 3.72 5.99 -9.54
CA GLY A 12 4.90 6.74 -9.19
C GLY A 12 5.96 5.88 -8.52
N GLY A 13 6.94 6.54 -7.91
CA GLY A 13 8.06 5.88 -7.27
C GLY A 13 8.60 6.62 -6.05
N HIS A 14 9.72 6.14 -5.52
CA HIS A 14 10.43 6.78 -4.43
C HIS A 14 11.20 8.00 -4.95
N GLY A 15 10.78 9.19 -4.56
CA GLY A 15 11.48 10.43 -4.87
C GLY A 15 12.74 10.63 -4.01
N GLU A 16 13.54 11.64 -4.37
CA GLU A 16 14.89 11.90 -3.83
C GLU A 16 14.97 12.15 -2.31
N HIS A 17 13.84 12.41 -1.66
CA HIS A 17 13.75 12.71 -0.22
C HIS A 17 13.28 11.52 0.60
N THR A 18 13.17 10.34 -0.02
CA THR A 18 12.85 9.10 0.68
C THR A 18 13.97 8.76 1.64
N VAL A 19 13.63 8.53 2.91
CA VAL A 19 14.57 8.09 3.94
C VAL A 19 14.47 6.58 4.06
N TYR A 20 15.52 5.89 3.63
CA TYR A 20 15.62 4.43 3.74
C TYR A 20 16.09 4.03 5.14
N GLY A 21 15.52 2.93 5.65
CA GLY A 21 15.95 2.34 6.90
C GLY A 21 17.22 1.51 6.74
N ASN A 22 17.88 1.25 7.87
CA ASN A 22 19.05 0.37 7.95
C ASN A 22 18.64 -1.04 8.43
N GLU A 23 19.63 -1.93 8.61
CA GLU A 23 19.39 -3.29 9.11
C GLU A 23 18.66 -3.33 10.46
N LYS A 24 18.90 -2.35 11.34
CA LYS A 24 18.21 -2.25 12.63
C LYS A 24 16.73 -1.93 12.45
N SER A 25 16.38 -0.99 11.56
CA SER A 25 14.99 -0.67 11.22
C SER A 25 14.28 -1.88 10.62
N ILE A 26 14.94 -2.57 9.67
CA ILE A 26 14.39 -3.78 9.04
C ILE A 26 14.22 -4.91 10.06
N GLY A 27 15.17 -5.09 10.99
CA GLY A 27 15.07 -6.10 12.04
C GLY A 27 13.94 -5.83 13.04
N ALA A 28 13.55 -4.57 13.25
CA ALA A 28 12.49 -4.18 14.17
C ALA A 28 11.10 -4.14 13.52
N GLU A 29 11.01 -3.68 12.27
CA GLU A 29 9.74 -3.39 11.58
C GLU A 29 9.51 -4.30 10.36
N GLY A 30 10.37 -5.28 10.14
CA GLY A 30 10.31 -6.15 8.96
C GLY A 30 10.53 -5.37 7.66
N ILE A 31 9.82 -5.79 6.61
CA ILE A 31 9.96 -5.20 5.27
C ILE A 31 9.57 -3.71 5.24
N SER A 32 8.59 -3.29 6.04
CA SER A 32 8.17 -1.89 6.17
C SER A 32 9.30 -0.99 6.70
N GLY A 33 10.20 -1.56 7.52
CA GLY A 33 11.38 -0.88 8.03
C GLY A 33 12.39 -0.44 6.96
N LYS A 34 12.27 -0.92 5.71
CA LYS A 34 13.11 -0.46 4.58
C LYS A 34 12.90 1.02 4.25
N VAL A 35 11.73 1.58 4.55
CA VAL A 35 11.41 2.99 4.30
C VAL A 35 10.91 3.62 5.60
N GLN A 36 11.66 4.59 6.12
CA GLN A 36 11.36 5.31 7.36
C GLN A 36 10.57 6.60 7.09
N PHE A 37 10.78 7.20 5.91
CA PHE A 37 9.96 8.30 5.41
C PHE A 37 9.83 8.17 3.89
N LEU A 38 8.62 8.31 3.38
CA LEU A 38 8.34 8.20 1.95
C LEU A 38 8.24 9.59 1.32
N HIS A 39 9.05 9.83 0.31
CA HIS A 39 8.77 10.81 -0.73
C HIS A 39 8.20 10.05 -1.92
N TYR A 40 6.92 10.23 -2.23
CA TYR A 40 6.29 9.62 -3.39
C TYR A 40 6.24 10.64 -4.53
N GLU A 41 6.93 10.32 -5.62
CA GLU A 41 6.93 11.14 -6.83
C GLU A 41 6.00 10.50 -7.85
N PHE A 42 4.97 11.24 -8.27
CA PHE A 42 4.00 10.78 -9.26
C PHE A 42 4.55 10.93 -10.69
N TYR A 43 4.42 9.86 -11.48
CA TYR A 43 4.70 9.81 -12.93
C TYR A 43 3.42 9.79 -13.78
N GLY A 44 2.32 9.33 -13.17
CA GLY A 44 0.96 9.37 -13.70
C GLY A 44 -0.01 9.10 -12.55
N TRP A 45 -1.31 9.06 -12.82
CA TRP A 45 -2.31 8.57 -11.85
C TRP A 45 -3.59 8.25 -12.60
N LEU A 46 -4.11 7.04 -12.53
CA LEU A 46 -5.29 6.61 -13.28
C LEU A 46 -6.58 6.78 -12.47
N GLY A 47 -6.46 7.22 -11.22
CA GLY A 47 -7.59 7.61 -10.37
C GLY A 47 -7.84 6.69 -9.18
N ASP A 48 -7.02 5.66 -8.96
CA ASP A 48 -7.20 4.76 -7.83
C ASP A 48 -6.82 5.40 -6.49
N ASP A 49 -7.50 4.94 -5.45
CA ASP A 49 -7.39 5.44 -4.09
C ASP A 49 -6.33 4.72 -3.27
N LEU A 50 -5.89 3.55 -3.72
CA LEU A 50 -4.80 2.77 -3.15
C LEU A 50 -3.75 2.59 -4.25
N LEU A 51 -2.53 3.04 -3.98
CA LEU A 51 -1.42 2.99 -4.92
C LEU A 51 -0.22 2.31 -4.29
N GLU A 52 0.67 1.77 -5.13
CA GLU A 52 1.89 1.08 -4.71
C GLU A 52 3.15 1.79 -5.23
N SER A 53 4.21 1.71 -4.43
CA SER A 53 5.61 1.73 -4.85
C SER A 53 6.38 0.83 -3.88
N THR A 54 6.61 -0.43 -4.26
CA THR A 54 7.09 -1.48 -3.35
C THR A 54 8.32 -1.03 -2.53
N PRO A 55 8.34 -1.27 -1.20
CA PRO A 55 7.36 -1.98 -0.37
C PRO A 55 6.31 -1.05 0.28
N CYS A 56 6.06 0.13 -0.29
CA CYS A 56 5.18 1.15 0.26
C CYS A 56 3.84 1.20 -0.47
N PHE A 57 2.81 1.56 0.29
CA PHE A 57 1.47 1.84 -0.21
C PHE A 57 1.07 3.23 0.21
N ILE A 58 0.35 3.94 -0.65
CA ILE A 58 -0.27 5.22 -0.31
C ILE A 58 -1.77 5.14 -0.57
N VAL A 59 -2.53 5.88 0.25
CA VAL A 59 -3.97 5.99 0.15
C VAL A 59 -4.40 7.44 0.00
N SER A 60 -5.41 7.71 -0.83
CA SER A 60 -5.97 9.05 -0.96
C SER A 60 -6.58 9.53 0.36
N GLU A 61 -6.70 10.83 0.55
CA GLU A 61 -7.20 11.42 1.79
C GLU A 61 -8.59 10.90 2.17
N LYS A 62 -9.49 10.72 1.18
CA LYS A 62 -10.83 10.17 1.44
C LYS A 62 -10.76 8.72 1.93
N LEU A 63 -9.86 7.89 1.40
CA LEU A 63 -9.67 6.51 1.85
C LEU A 63 -9.03 6.48 3.24
N LYS A 64 -8.03 7.32 3.50
CA LYS A 64 -7.45 7.52 4.84
C LYS A 64 -8.54 7.88 5.86
N ASN A 65 -9.39 8.87 5.57
CA ASN A 65 -10.44 9.32 6.50
C ASN A 65 -11.47 8.22 6.78
N ALA A 66 -11.80 7.42 5.77
CA ALA A 66 -12.71 6.29 5.94
C ALA A 66 -12.08 5.15 6.75
N LEU A 67 -10.79 4.85 6.53
CA LEU A 67 -10.05 3.87 7.33
C LEU A 67 -10.06 4.28 8.81
N LEU A 68 -9.78 5.55 9.11
CA LEU A 68 -9.81 6.09 10.48
C LEU A 68 -11.21 6.08 11.13
N SER A 69 -12.26 6.09 10.32
CA SER A 69 -13.65 6.04 10.79
C SER A 69 -14.22 4.62 10.83
N SER A 70 -13.44 3.62 10.43
CA SER A 70 -13.84 2.22 10.39
C SER A 70 -13.38 1.46 11.65
N GLU A 71 -13.87 0.23 11.81
CA GLU A 71 -13.40 -0.70 12.85
C GLU A 71 -12.17 -1.51 12.41
N LEU A 72 -11.63 -1.25 11.20
CA LEU A 72 -10.45 -1.93 10.68
C LEU A 72 -9.20 -1.56 11.47
N LYS A 73 -8.30 -2.53 11.64
CA LYS A 73 -7.09 -2.45 12.46
C LYS A 73 -5.88 -2.96 11.68
N ASP A 74 -4.76 -3.09 12.36
CA ASP A 74 -3.55 -3.72 11.84
C ASP A 74 -2.83 -2.93 10.73
N PHE A 75 -3.05 -1.62 10.69
CA PHE A 75 -2.31 -0.70 9.83
C PHE A 75 -1.90 0.56 10.61
N ARG A 76 -0.90 1.28 10.09
CA ARG A 76 -0.60 2.66 10.47
C ARG A 76 -0.75 3.56 9.25
N LEU A 77 -1.09 4.83 9.52
CA LEU A 77 -1.10 5.89 8.53
C LEU A 77 -0.07 6.94 8.94
N GLU A 78 0.74 7.37 7.98
CA GLU A 78 1.78 8.38 8.18
C GLU A 78 1.72 9.43 7.07
N GLU A 79 2.21 10.62 7.37
CA GLU A 79 2.46 11.64 6.34
C GLU A 79 3.58 11.15 5.40
N CYS A 80 3.45 11.51 4.13
CA CYS A 80 4.50 11.34 3.13
C CYS A 80 4.62 12.61 2.30
N LEU A 81 5.82 12.88 1.79
CA LEU A 81 6.01 13.98 0.84
C LEU A 81 5.49 13.54 -0.52
N ILE A 82 4.70 14.39 -1.17
CA ILE A 82 4.21 14.16 -2.53
C ILE A 82 4.86 15.18 -3.48
N SER A 83 5.35 14.70 -4.61
CA SER A 83 5.80 15.54 -5.73
C SER A 83 5.24 15.03 -7.06
N LEU A 84 5.35 15.85 -8.10
CA LEU A 84 5.03 15.50 -9.48
C LEU A 84 6.31 15.54 -10.30
N SER A 85 6.58 14.51 -11.10
CA SER A 85 7.69 14.55 -12.05
C SER A 85 7.44 15.57 -13.15
N GLU A 86 8.49 15.93 -13.88
CA GLU A 86 8.38 16.83 -15.05
C GLU A 86 7.42 16.24 -16.09
N GLU A 87 7.51 14.94 -16.36
CA GLU A 87 6.64 14.24 -17.32
C GLU A 87 5.17 14.27 -16.89
N PHE A 88 4.88 14.14 -15.58
CA PHE A 88 3.52 14.26 -15.09
C PHE A 88 2.96 15.65 -15.39
N GLN A 89 3.73 16.71 -15.10
CA GLN A 89 3.31 18.09 -15.28
C GLN A 89 3.10 18.42 -16.77
N GLU A 90 3.95 17.90 -17.65
CA GLU A 90 3.83 18.09 -19.10
C GLU A 90 2.61 17.37 -19.69
N LEU A 91 2.36 16.11 -19.29
CA LEU A 91 1.28 15.30 -19.82
C LEU A 91 -0.08 15.66 -19.20
N TYR A 92 -0.10 16.13 -17.95
CA TYR A 92 -1.30 16.37 -17.17
C TYR A 92 -1.32 17.75 -16.48
N PRO A 93 -1.16 18.86 -17.22
CA PRO A 93 -0.91 20.20 -16.63
C PRO A 93 -2.06 20.75 -15.77
N ASN A 94 -3.28 20.22 -15.92
CA ASN A 94 -4.47 20.65 -15.18
C ASN A 94 -5.03 19.55 -14.27
N LYS A 95 -4.25 18.50 -14.00
CA LYS A 95 -4.71 17.38 -13.18
C LYS A 95 -4.44 17.67 -11.72
N GLU A 96 -5.51 17.78 -10.95
CA GLU A 96 -5.45 17.90 -9.50
C GLU A 96 -5.31 16.52 -8.87
N LEU A 97 -4.38 16.40 -7.92
CA LEU A 97 -4.25 15.22 -7.07
C LEU A 97 -4.93 15.49 -5.71
N PRO A 98 -5.61 14.50 -5.13
CA PRO A 98 -5.93 14.55 -3.71
C PRO A 98 -4.64 14.44 -2.89
N ASP A 99 -4.72 14.81 -1.61
CA ASP A 99 -3.66 14.49 -0.67
C ASP A 99 -3.55 12.97 -0.51
N PHE A 100 -2.32 12.49 -0.32
CA PHE A 100 -2.03 11.08 -0.10
C PHE A 100 -1.30 10.85 1.22
N TRP A 101 -1.55 9.68 1.80
CA TRP A 101 -1.02 9.26 3.08
C TRP A 101 -0.40 7.88 2.94
N ARG A 102 0.73 7.65 3.59
CA ARG A 102 1.38 6.34 3.58
C ARG A 102 0.59 5.35 4.43
N LEU A 103 0.22 4.22 3.84
CA LEU A 103 -0.37 3.07 4.51
C LEU A 103 0.73 2.07 4.83
N ILE A 104 0.84 1.68 6.10
CA ILE A 104 1.81 0.70 6.58
C ILE A 104 1.05 -0.47 7.22
N PRO A 105 0.92 -1.60 6.52
CA PRO A 105 0.45 -2.86 7.12
C PRO A 105 1.35 -3.30 8.28
N LEU A 106 0.75 -3.85 9.33
CA LEU A 106 1.45 -4.35 10.52
C LEU A 106 1.57 -5.87 10.55
N GLY A 107 0.70 -6.56 9.82
CA GLY A 107 0.70 -8.01 9.75
C GLY A 107 1.77 -8.59 8.83
N THR A 108 2.00 -9.88 8.97
CA THR A 108 2.90 -10.65 8.11
C THR A 108 2.21 -11.90 7.60
N VAL A 109 2.60 -12.34 6.41
CA VAL A 109 2.13 -13.60 5.82
C VAL A 109 3.12 -14.06 4.76
N ASN A 110 3.34 -15.37 4.63
CA ASN A 110 4.09 -15.91 3.51
C ASN A 110 3.15 -16.18 2.35
N TYR A 111 3.64 -15.92 1.14
CA TYR A 111 2.90 -16.12 -0.10
C TYR A 111 3.78 -16.78 -1.16
N GLU A 112 3.30 -17.89 -1.70
CA GLU A 112 3.96 -18.62 -2.78
C GLU A 112 2.92 -19.30 -3.69
N ASN A 113 2.99 -19.01 -4.99
CA ASN A 113 2.18 -19.67 -6.04
C ASN A 113 0.67 -19.72 -5.75
N GLY A 114 0.07 -18.60 -5.34
CA GLY A 114 -1.36 -18.53 -5.02
C GLY A 114 -1.73 -19.01 -3.61
N ASN A 115 -0.77 -19.54 -2.86
CA ASN A 115 -0.99 -20.07 -1.52
C ASN A 115 -0.41 -19.17 -0.46
N TYR A 116 -0.97 -19.23 0.75
CA TYR A 116 -0.43 -18.52 1.91
C TYR A 116 -0.16 -19.45 3.10
N SER A 117 0.84 -19.08 3.89
CA SER A 117 1.21 -19.73 5.16
C SER A 117 1.73 -18.69 6.16
N GLU A 118 1.92 -19.09 7.42
CA GLU A 118 2.48 -18.22 8.48
C GLU A 118 1.76 -16.85 8.64
N TRP A 119 0.46 -16.83 8.38
CA TRP A 119 -0.35 -15.63 8.53
C TRP A 119 -0.44 -15.20 10.00
N SER A 120 -0.10 -13.94 10.28
CA SER A 120 -0.12 -13.36 11.63
C SER A 120 -1.52 -13.14 12.21
N GLY A 121 -2.59 -13.46 11.48
CA GLY A 121 -3.98 -13.22 11.88
C GLY A 121 -4.46 -11.77 11.69
N HIS A 122 -3.61 -10.90 11.14
CA HIS A 122 -3.90 -9.47 10.97
C HIS A 122 -4.70 -9.19 9.69
N GLN A 123 -5.41 -8.06 9.68
CA GLN A 123 -6.27 -7.64 8.56
C GLN A 123 -5.50 -7.07 7.36
N PHE A 124 -4.37 -6.39 7.63
CA PHE A 124 -3.44 -5.87 6.63
C PHE A 124 -2.08 -6.52 6.86
N CYS A 125 -1.59 -7.24 5.85
CA CYS A 125 -0.34 -8.00 5.93
C CYS A 125 0.60 -7.65 4.79
N LEU A 126 1.90 -7.82 5.06
CA LEU A 126 2.94 -7.81 4.06
C LEU A 126 3.61 -9.17 3.95
N THR A 127 4.00 -9.52 2.73
CA THR A 127 4.93 -10.63 2.51
C THR A 127 6.36 -10.19 2.80
N PRO A 128 7.32 -11.13 2.97
CA PRO A 128 8.74 -10.79 3.05
C PRO A 128 9.27 -10.01 1.83
N ARG A 129 8.56 -10.07 0.69
CA ARG A 129 8.88 -9.29 -0.52
C ARG A 129 8.24 -7.90 -0.55
N GLY A 130 7.27 -7.64 0.33
CA GLY A 130 6.53 -6.38 0.39
C GLY A 130 5.20 -6.41 -0.36
N ASP A 131 4.70 -7.59 -0.75
CA ASP A 131 3.40 -7.71 -1.41
C ASP A 131 2.26 -7.48 -0.39
N LEU A 132 1.21 -6.77 -0.80
CA LEU A 132 0.06 -6.47 0.07
C LEU A 132 -0.96 -7.60 0.10
N ILE A 133 -1.20 -8.16 1.28
CA ILE A 133 -2.23 -9.19 1.48
C ILE A 133 -3.24 -8.71 2.51
N LEU A 134 -4.52 -8.80 2.14
CA LEU A 134 -5.62 -8.29 2.95
C LEU A 134 -6.65 -9.39 3.22
N THR A 135 -7.36 -9.26 4.32
CA THR A 135 -8.55 -10.10 4.59
C THR A 135 -9.72 -9.70 3.70
N GLU A 136 -10.68 -10.62 3.55
CA GLU A 136 -11.96 -10.37 2.84
C GLU A 136 -12.74 -9.16 3.35
N GLU A 137 -12.69 -8.92 4.66
CA GLU A 137 -13.36 -7.79 5.31
C GLU A 137 -12.78 -6.46 4.80
N VAL A 138 -11.45 -6.34 4.80
CA VAL A 138 -10.76 -5.16 4.27
C VAL A 138 -11.03 -5.00 2.79
N LEU A 139 -10.96 -6.07 1.99
CA LEU A 139 -11.27 -5.99 0.56
C LEU A 139 -12.71 -5.51 0.31
N SER A 140 -13.67 -5.98 1.10
CA SER A 140 -15.07 -5.57 1.00
C SER A 140 -15.24 -4.08 1.32
N PHE A 141 -14.52 -3.57 2.31
CA PHE A 141 -14.46 -2.14 2.62
C PHE A 141 -13.85 -1.35 1.46
N LEU A 142 -12.69 -1.79 0.96
CA LEU A 142 -11.95 -1.09 -0.10
C LEU A 142 -12.73 -1.00 -1.42
N LYS A 143 -13.63 -1.96 -1.71
CA LYS A 143 -14.52 -1.92 -2.89
C LYS A 143 -15.50 -0.74 -2.93
N SER A 144 -15.62 0.04 -1.85
CA SER A 144 -16.35 1.31 -1.84
C SER A 144 -15.53 2.50 -2.38
N PHE A 145 -14.25 2.28 -2.72
CA PHE A 145 -13.29 3.25 -3.25
C PHE A 145 -12.85 2.90 -4.67
N ALA A 146 -12.08 3.79 -5.31
CA ALA A 146 -11.52 3.54 -6.62
C ALA A 146 -10.35 2.55 -6.53
N LEU A 147 -10.52 1.38 -7.15
CA LEU A 147 -9.53 0.30 -7.27
C LEU A 147 -9.58 -0.32 -8.68
N LYS A 148 -9.81 0.52 -9.69
CA LYS A 148 -10.08 0.07 -11.06
C LYS A 148 -8.84 -0.56 -11.70
N TYR A 149 -7.65 -0.14 -11.29
CA TYR A 149 -6.35 -0.57 -11.81
C TYR A 149 -5.56 -1.37 -10.76
N CYS A 150 -6.27 -1.92 -9.77
CA CYS A 150 -5.73 -2.87 -8.80
C CYS A 150 -6.09 -4.30 -9.21
N ASP A 151 -5.07 -5.14 -9.43
CA ASP A 151 -5.27 -6.57 -9.62
C ASP A 151 -5.49 -7.25 -8.26
N ILE A 152 -6.49 -8.14 -8.19
CA ILE A 152 -6.90 -8.81 -6.96
C ILE A 152 -6.93 -10.32 -7.19
N SER A 153 -6.17 -11.07 -6.39
CA SER A 153 -6.10 -12.54 -6.45
C SER A 153 -6.46 -13.16 -5.11
N ALA A 154 -7.43 -14.07 -5.10
CA ALA A 154 -7.74 -14.86 -3.92
C ALA A 154 -6.60 -15.85 -3.62
N LEU A 155 -6.33 -16.08 -2.34
CA LEU A 155 -5.28 -16.98 -1.88
C LEU A 155 -5.86 -18.24 -1.25
N GLU A 156 -5.21 -19.37 -1.51
CA GLU A 156 -5.55 -20.65 -0.90
C GLU A 156 -4.70 -20.90 0.36
N ASN A 157 -5.34 -21.49 1.37
CA ASN A 157 -4.65 -21.84 2.61
C ASN A 157 -4.03 -23.23 2.48
N ILE A 158 -2.71 -23.31 2.64
CA ILE A 158 -1.94 -24.57 2.65
C ILE A 158 -1.46 -24.92 4.06
N ASN A 159 -2.38 -24.97 5.02
CA ASN A 159 -2.11 -25.55 6.34
C ASN A 159 -1.80 -27.05 6.24
#